data_AF-A0A2V9TZ81-F1
#
_entry.id   AF-A0A2V9TZ81-F1
#
_cell.length_a   1.000
_cell.length_b   1.000
_cell.length_c   1.000
_cell.angle_alpha   90.00
_cell.angle_beta   90.00
_cell.angle_gamma   90.00
#
_symmetry.space_group_name_H-M   'P 1'
#
loop_
_entity.id
_entity.type
_entity.pdbx_description
1 polymer ?
#
loop_
_entity_poly.entity_id
_entity_poly.type
_entity_poly.pdbx_seq_one_letter_code
_entity_poly.pdbx_strand_id
1 'polypeptide(L)'
;MRPHNSSHQGQVTMQNANSPAALRRSSRVPINVPILVTSLEPGTRFSEVCETLVVNAHGCAMRSPVKLDAGVLLHFHSKEGRETTAKVINCQPLTSDRSAWQLAARLDRPENFWGLSSCPPDWAQLPAPAAPTNGKVPSRLAAKTVQPLDQGATAVSPSLKAMFDKIQKQVSDEHLRSMISELMHPLLGDMADLKEKLGRMGRSKFEVSLSQIPPELEDQMEQRLQNNLGPRVLEQTRAQANQLLDSAKAAIAQKTSETHDDFLKRVSRELQMVEERARALSANIAENQREHLNRGMGEFHQHVVDAGNRLKQLSEDLFKVMQHDLGEEHDGYRQEFEGAQASMAADKARLDREVAQLDDRIAKLDESTSSLEAGLDKRLSQMASNTMGDVRKQMESAIDETMIALETRSSRELGAQVEAACAQLKIIQTEISTSTMQSLNTRVTETLRVFAESMQELEQESIERLRTTLASGLNSVIRNLGEQLVGQHRTPEKRWPAAD
;
A
#
# COMPACT_ATOMS: atom_id res chain seq x y z
N MET A 1 24.06 32.25 -45.47
CA MET A 1 23.25 33.00 -44.48
C MET A 1 22.99 32.09 -43.29
N ARG A 2 23.50 32.46 -42.11
CA ARG A 2 23.16 31.86 -40.80
C ARG A 2 21.87 32.48 -40.27
N PRO A 3 21.11 31.78 -39.41
CA PRO A 3 20.41 32.42 -38.30
C PRO A 3 20.97 31.85 -36.98
N HIS A 4 21.79 32.60 -36.24
CA HIS A 4 21.40 33.45 -35.10
C HIS A 4 20.71 32.68 -33.95
N ASN A 5 21.60 32.10 -33.15
CA ASN A 5 21.46 31.77 -31.75
C ASN A 5 21.10 33.04 -30.95
N SER A 6 20.01 33.01 -30.18
CA SER A 6 19.69 34.05 -29.19
C SER A 6 19.42 33.40 -27.85
N SER A 7 20.40 33.56 -26.99
CA SER A 7 20.46 33.20 -25.58
C SER A 7 19.42 33.96 -24.78
N HIS A 8 18.53 33.24 -24.10
CA HIS A 8 17.92 33.71 -22.86
C HIS A 8 18.18 32.68 -21.76
N GLN A 9 19.42 32.71 -21.26
CA GLN A 9 19.72 32.29 -19.89
C GLN A 9 18.98 33.25 -18.96
N GLY A 10 17.80 32.84 -18.53
CA GLY A 10 17.18 33.38 -17.31
C GLY A 10 18.02 32.94 -16.13
N GLN A 11 18.93 33.80 -15.71
CA GLN A 11 19.71 33.67 -14.49
C GLN A 11 18.77 33.72 -13.29
N VAL A 12 18.26 32.56 -12.85
CA VAL A 12 17.58 32.44 -11.55
C VAL A 12 18.65 32.32 -10.48
N THR A 13 19.19 33.48 -10.11
CA THR A 13 19.93 33.67 -8.87
C THR A 13 18.94 33.51 -7.73
N MET A 14 18.94 32.37 -7.05
CA MET A 14 18.23 32.20 -5.78
C MET A 14 19.22 31.65 -4.76
N GLN A 15 19.88 32.59 -4.09
CA GLN A 15 20.60 32.38 -2.84
C GLN A 15 19.63 31.81 -1.81
N ASN A 16 19.79 30.54 -1.42
CA ASN A 16 19.12 30.05 -0.22
C ASN A 16 20.00 30.35 1.00
N ALA A 17 19.97 31.63 1.39
CA ALA A 17 20.50 32.15 2.63
C ALA A 17 19.50 31.87 3.76
N ASN A 18 19.68 30.74 4.47
CA ASN A 18 19.50 30.64 5.92
C ASN A 18 19.81 29.24 6.42
N SER A 19 21.10 28.92 6.41
CA SER A 19 21.74 28.03 7.38
C SER A 19 23.23 28.25 7.21
N PRO A 20 24.00 28.62 8.25
CA PRO A 20 25.42 28.91 8.10
C PRO A 20 26.13 27.71 7.46
N ALA A 21 27.04 27.99 6.52
CA ALA A 21 27.85 26.97 5.83
C ALA A 21 28.55 26.01 6.81
N ALA A 22 28.79 26.47 8.05
CA ALA A 22 29.38 25.74 9.16
C ALA A 22 28.54 24.56 9.72
N LEU A 23 27.25 24.42 9.39
CA LEU A 23 26.43 23.28 9.85
C LEU A 23 26.36 22.11 8.85
N ARG A 24 26.90 22.28 7.64
CA ARG A 24 26.71 21.33 6.53
C ARG A 24 27.89 20.36 6.44
N ARG A 25 27.58 19.06 6.37
CA ARG A 25 28.59 17.96 6.33
C ARG A 25 29.25 17.75 4.96
N SER A 26 28.67 18.33 3.90
CA SER A 26 29.22 18.26 2.55
C SER A 26 28.71 19.40 1.66
N SER A 27 29.52 19.83 0.70
CA SER A 27 29.24 20.79 -0.37
C SER A 27 28.03 20.35 -1.19
N ARG A 28 27.19 21.31 -1.57
CA ARG A 28 25.98 21.09 -2.38
C ARG A 28 26.22 21.62 -3.78
N VAL A 29 26.01 20.78 -4.79
CA VAL A 29 26.19 21.12 -6.20
C VAL A 29 24.81 21.21 -6.85
N PRO A 30 24.38 22.38 -7.35
CA PRO A 30 23.17 22.50 -8.13
C PRO A 30 23.36 21.84 -9.49
N ILE A 31 22.67 20.73 -9.74
CA ILE A 31 22.77 19.98 -10.99
C ILE A 31 21.49 19.18 -11.24
N ASN A 32 21.12 19.10 -12.50
CA ASN A 32 19.97 18.32 -12.98
C ASN A 32 20.45 16.97 -13.51
N VAL A 33 20.35 15.95 -12.66
CA VAL A 33 20.62 14.55 -12.98
C VAL A 33 19.29 13.80 -12.92
N PRO A 34 18.84 13.18 -14.03
CA PRO A 34 17.62 12.37 -14.04
C PRO A 34 17.88 11.02 -13.38
N ILE A 35 17.12 10.70 -12.34
CA ILE A 35 17.21 9.42 -11.61
C ILE A 35 15.84 8.76 -11.56
N LEU A 36 15.80 7.44 -11.71
CA LEU A 36 14.58 6.66 -11.49
C LEU A 36 14.40 6.47 -9.98
N VAL A 37 13.26 6.90 -9.46
CA VAL A 37 12.95 6.86 -8.03
C VAL A 37 11.76 5.93 -7.83
N THR A 38 11.97 4.86 -7.06
CA THR A 38 10.93 3.88 -6.74
C THR A 38 10.67 3.87 -5.23
N SER A 39 9.41 3.97 -4.80
CA SER A 39 9.01 3.80 -3.40
C SER A 39 9.09 2.32 -3.01
N LEU A 40 9.69 2.03 -1.86
CA LEU A 40 9.77 0.69 -1.26
C LEU A 40 8.71 0.47 -0.18
N GLU A 41 7.81 1.43 0.05
CA GLU A 41 6.79 1.34 1.10
C GLU A 41 5.61 0.45 0.64
N PRO A 42 5.13 -0.48 1.50
CA PRO A 42 4.00 -1.33 1.18
C PRO A 42 2.72 -0.49 1.08
N GLY A 43 2.29 -0.19 -0.15
CA GLY A 43 1.04 0.52 -0.45
C GLY A 43 1.16 1.67 -1.43
N THR A 44 2.37 2.21 -1.67
CA THR A 44 2.61 3.30 -2.63
C THR A 44 3.34 2.79 -3.88
N ARG A 45 2.62 2.64 -5.01
CA ARG A 45 3.23 2.32 -6.32
C ARG A 45 3.77 3.59 -6.98
N PHE A 46 4.84 4.15 -6.43
CA PHE A 46 5.55 5.28 -7.03
C PHE A 46 6.83 4.78 -7.70
N SER A 47 6.95 4.95 -9.01
CA SER A 47 8.17 4.66 -9.78
C SER A 47 8.26 5.63 -10.95
N GLU A 48 9.02 6.71 -10.78
CA GLU A 48 9.07 7.81 -11.75
C GLU A 48 10.49 8.36 -11.89
N VAL A 49 10.78 8.95 -13.06
CA VAL A 49 12.07 9.60 -13.32
C VAL A 49 11.99 11.04 -12.79
N CYS A 50 12.74 11.30 -11.71
CA CYS A 50 12.81 12.60 -11.07
C CYS A 50 14.10 13.33 -11.47
N GLU A 51 14.01 14.65 -11.65
CA GLU A 51 15.18 15.49 -11.89
C GLU A 51 15.70 16.04 -10.56
N THR A 52 17.00 15.84 -10.29
CA THR A 52 17.63 16.49 -9.14
C THR A 52 17.71 18.01 -9.36
N LEU A 53 17.61 18.78 -8.28
CA LEU A 53 17.84 20.22 -8.26
C LEU A 53 19.20 20.53 -7.64
N VAL A 54 19.52 19.83 -6.55
CA VAL A 54 20.75 19.99 -5.78
C VAL A 54 21.18 18.63 -5.25
N VAL A 55 22.43 18.26 -5.47
CA VAL A 55 22.99 17.00 -4.98
C VAL A 55 24.16 17.25 -4.02
N ASN A 56 24.37 16.32 -3.10
CA ASN A 56 25.54 16.26 -2.23
C ASN A 56 25.92 14.79 -1.96
N ALA A 57 27.03 14.56 -1.29
CA ALA A 57 27.47 13.18 -1.00
C ALA A 57 26.48 12.38 -0.13
N HIS A 58 25.63 13.04 0.66
CA HIS A 58 24.69 12.42 1.60
C HIS A 58 23.26 12.35 1.08
N GLY A 59 22.95 12.86 -0.11
CA GLY A 59 21.57 13.08 -0.51
C GLY A 59 21.36 14.09 -1.62
N CYS A 60 20.11 14.35 -1.92
CA CYS A 60 19.70 15.33 -2.92
C CYS A 60 18.37 16.00 -2.57
N ALA A 61 18.10 17.11 -3.25
CA ALA A 61 16.77 17.63 -3.46
C ALA A 61 16.40 17.40 -4.92
N MET A 62 15.18 16.95 -5.19
CA MET A 62 14.67 16.64 -6.54
C MET A 62 13.24 17.13 -6.72
N ARG A 63 12.82 17.24 -7.97
CA ARG A 63 11.43 17.51 -8.35
C ARG A 63 10.68 16.19 -8.50
N SER A 64 9.56 16.07 -7.80
CA SER A 64 8.62 14.93 -7.87
C SER A 64 7.23 15.45 -8.24
N PRO A 65 6.45 14.75 -9.09
CA PRO A 65 5.06 15.11 -9.34
C PRO A 65 4.11 14.70 -8.21
N VAL A 66 4.54 13.75 -7.36
CA VAL A 66 3.75 13.24 -6.24
C VAL A 66 4.37 13.67 -4.91
N LYS A 67 3.52 13.97 -3.94
CA LYS A 67 3.93 14.22 -2.55
C LYS A 67 4.29 12.89 -1.88
N LEU A 68 5.51 12.79 -1.37
CA LEU A 68 5.95 11.66 -0.54
C LEU A 68 6.23 12.17 0.87
N ASP A 69 5.66 11.50 1.87
CA ASP A 69 5.80 11.93 3.25
C ASP A 69 7.21 11.64 3.80
N ALA A 70 7.60 12.39 4.84
CA ALA A 70 8.90 12.20 5.47
C ALA A 70 8.95 10.81 6.13
N GLY A 71 10.01 10.06 5.85
CA GLY A 71 10.19 8.71 6.38
C GLY A 71 10.16 7.61 5.32
N VAL A 72 9.55 7.86 4.16
CA VAL A 72 9.42 6.89 3.07
C VAL A 72 10.81 6.45 2.56
N LEU A 73 10.99 5.14 2.40
CA LEU A 73 12.17 4.53 1.81
C LEU A 73 12.05 4.50 0.29
N LEU A 74 13.10 4.98 -0.37
CA LEU A 74 13.20 5.10 -1.81
C LEU A 74 14.39 4.28 -2.31
N HIS A 75 14.22 3.71 -3.49
CA HIS A 75 15.28 3.11 -4.27
C HIS A 75 15.59 4.01 -5.46
N PHE A 76 16.84 4.43 -5.58
CA PHE A 76 17.34 5.26 -6.67
C PHE A 76 18.13 4.41 -7.65
N HIS A 77 17.81 4.56 -8.92
CA HIS A 77 18.52 3.94 -10.02
C HIS A 77 18.99 5.01 -11.02
N SER A 78 20.30 5.10 -11.23
CA SER A 78 20.90 6.03 -12.19
C SER A 78 20.91 5.47 -13.60
N LYS A 79 21.02 6.34 -14.60
CA LYS A 79 21.15 5.92 -16.02
C LYS A 79 22.40 5.07 -16.28
N GLU A 80 23.45 5.23 -15.48
CA GLU A 80 24.69 4.44 -15.58
C GLU A 80 24.61 3.08 -14.84
N GLY A 81 23.42 2.67 -14.38
CA GLY A 81 23.20 1.37 -13.70
C GLY A 81 23.67 1.34 -12.25
N ARG A 82 23.78 2.50 -11.60
CA ARG A 82 24.10 2.59 -10.16
C ARG A 82 22.81 2.59 -9.36
N GLU A 83 22.80 1.87 -8.26
CA GLU A 83 21.66 1.71 -7.37
C GLU A 83 22.01 2.09 -5.94
N THR A 84 21.11 2.80 -5.27
CA THR A 84 21.29 3.17 -3.86
C THR A 84 19.93 3.34 -3.18
N THR A 85 19.90 3.22 -1.85
CA THR A 85 18.69 3.44 -1.05
C THR A 85 18.75 4.79 -0.36
N ALA A 86 17.60 5.44 -0.26
CA ALA A 86 17.47 6.77 0.30
C ALA A 86 16.18 6.91 1.12
N LYS A 87 16.20 7.82 2.08
CA LYS A 87 15.03 8.14 2.92
C LYS A 87 14.58 9.57 2.70
N VAL A 88 13.28 9.78 2.52
CA VAL A 88 12.69 11.11 2.45
C VAL A 88 12.84 11.81 3.79
N ILE A 89 13.49 12.98 3.79
CA ILE A 89 13.63 13.83 4.99
C ILE A 89 12.51 14.88 5.02
N ASN A 90 12.17 15.45 3.87
CA ASN A 90 11.24 16.57 3.78
C ASN A 90 10.65 16.65 2.37
N CYS A 91 9.40 17.10 2.27
CA CYS A 91 8.70 17.32 1.00
C CYS A 91 7.95 18.65 1.08
N GLN A 92 8.25 19.59 0.19
CA GLN A 92 7.65 20.92 0.16
C GLN A 92 7.06 21.22 -1.23
N PRO A 93 5.92 21.92 -1.32
CA PRO A 93 5.37 22.29 -2.62
C PRO A 93 6.29 23.29 -3.30
N LEU A 94 6.55 23.11 -4.61
CA LEU A 94 7.37 24.03 -5.37
C LEU A 94 6.55 25.29 -5.70
N THR A 95 6.98 26.45 -5.23
CA THR A 95 6.20 27.71 -5.18
C THR A 95 5.69 28.20 -6.55
N SER A 96 6.22 27.66 -7.64
CA SER A 96 5.91 28.08 -9.01
C SER A 96 4.91 27.17 -9.73
N ASP A 97 4.60 25.99 -9.19
CA ASP A 97 3.78 24.98 -9.86
C ASP A 97 3.02 24.12 -8.83
N ARG A 98 1.69 24.22 -8.78
CA ARG A 98 0.85 23.45 -7.86
C ARG A 98 0.88 21.93 -8.14
N SER A 99 1.52 21.50 -9.22
CA SER A 99 1.65 20.10 -9.63
C SER A 99 3.02 19.49 -9.34
N ALA A 100 3.96 20.23 -8.72
CA ALA A 100 5.31 19.74 -8.45
C ALA A 100 5.73 19.94 -6.99
N TRP A 101 6.40 18.92 -6.46
CA TRP A 101 6.91 18.86 -5.10
C TRP A 101 8.44 18.80 -5.12
N GLN A 102 9.06 19.56 -4.22
CA GLN A 102 10.48 19.45 -3.93
C GLN A 102 10.68 18.42 -2.82
N LEU A 103 11.26 17.29 -3.19
CA LEU A 103 11.57 16.18 -2.30
C LEU A 103 13.04 16.26 -1.89
N ALA A 104 13.32 16.26 -0.59
CA ALA A 104 14.66 16.13 -0.04
C ALA A 104 14.87 14.70 0.47
N ALA A 105 15.84 14.00 -0.11
CA ALA A 105 16.17 12.63 0.24
C ALA A 105 17.61 12.51 0.76
N ARG A 106 17.81 11.67 1.78
CA ARG A 106 19.13 11.30 2.33
C ARG A 106 19.49 9.90 1.84
N LEU A 107 20.67 9.74 1.26
CA LEU A 107 21.22 8.43 0.95
C LEU A 107 21.56 7.69 2.24
N ASP A 108 21.30 6.39 2.29
CA ASP A 108 21.70 5.55 3.42
C ASP A 108 23.23 5.44 3.49
N ARG A 109 23.90 5.46 2.33
CA ARG A 109 25.36 5.45 2.21
C ARG A 109 25.84 6.75 1.55
N PRO A 110 26.66 7.55 2.25
CA PRO A 110 27.25 8.74 1.66
C PRO A 110 28.28 8.38 0.58
N GLU A 111 27.99 8.70 -0.69
CA GLU A 111 28.85 8.35 -1.82
C GLU A 111 28.64 9.28 -3.03
N ASN A 112 29.55 9.23 -4.02
CA ASN A 112 29.37 9.92 -5.30
C ASN A 112 28.44 9.12 -6.24
N PHE A 113 27.23 8.81 -5.76
CA PHE A 113 26.19 8.12 -6.52
C PHE A 113 25.85 8.86 -7.82
N TRP A 114 26.01 10.19 -7.84
CA TRP A 114 25.69 11.06 -8.96
C TRP A 114 26.66 10.92 -10.14
N GLY A 115 27.90 10.45 -9.91
CA GLY A 115 28.89 10.22 -10.98
C GLY A 115 29.47 11.49 -11.56
N LEU A 116 29.54 12.53 -10.73
CA LEU A 116 30.19 13.77 -11.12
C LEU A 116 31.69 13.51 -11.21
N SER A 117 32.26 13.73 -12.40
CA SER A 117 33.71 13.61 -12.65
C SER A 117 34.51 14.69 -11.92
N SER A 118 33.90 15.86 -11.69
CA SER A 118 34.45 16.96 -10.89
C SER A 118 33.67 17.11 -9.57
N CYS A 119 33.68 16.07 -8.72
CA CYS A 119 33.05 16.14 -7.40
C CYS A 119 33.87 17.03 -6.43
N PRO A 120 33.24 17.79 -5.52
CA PRO A 120 33.93 18.54 -4.49
C PRO A 120 34.89 17.67 -3.63
N PRO A 121 36.04 18.21 -3.18
CA PRO A 121 37.05 17.43 -2.44
C PRO A 121 36.51 16.80 -1.15
N ASP A 122 35.51 17.42 -0.53
CA ASP A 122 34.88 16.95 0.71
C ASP A 122 33.97 15.72 0.53
N TRP A 123 33.68 15.31 -0.71
CA TRP A 123 32.96 14.07 -1.00
C TRP A 123 33.91 12.85 -1.04
N ALA A 124 35.19 13.07 -1.33
CA ALA A 124 36.20 12.01 -1.44
C ALA A 124 36.80 11.59 -0.09
N GLN A 125 36.60 12.39 0.97
CA GLN A 125 37.11 12.12 2.32
C GLN A 125 36.14 11.32 3.20
N LEU A 126 35.04 10.80 2.64
CA LEU A 126 34.08 10.00 3.38
C LEU A 126 34.66 8.62 3.71
N PRO A 127 34.51 8.10 4.94
CA PRO A 127 35.05 6.79 5.31
C PRO A 127 34.53 5.69 4.38
N ALA A 128 35.44 4.87 3.87
CA ALA A 128 35.10 3.66 3.13
C ALA A 128 34.20 2.74 4.00
N PRO A 129 33.26 1.99 3.39
CA PRO A 129 32.20 1.30 4.11
C PRO A 129 32.74 0.30 5.14
N ALA A 130 32.26 0.43 6.38
CA ALA A 130 32.34 -0.65 7.36
C ALA A 130 31.48 -1.81 6.86
N ALA A 131 32.13 -2.95 6.58
CA ALA A 131 31.45 -4.22 6.36
C ALA A 131 30.61 -4.58 7.60
N PRO A 132 29.45 -5.27 7.43
CA PRO A 132 28.61 -5.66 8.56
C PRO A 132 29.39 -6.56 9.53
N THR A 133 29.38 -6.12 10.78
CA THR A 133 30.02 -6.75 11.92
C THR A 133 29.31 -8.05 12.30
N ASN A 134 29.98 -9.18 12.14
CA ASN A 134 29.77 -10.36 12.99
C ASN A 134 30.88 -10.38 14.07
N GLY A 135 30.51 -10.18 15.33
CA GLY A 135 31.37 -10.50 16.50
C GLY A 135 31.44 -12.02 16.71
N LYS A 136 32.42 -12.64 17.38
CA LYS A 136 33.41 -12.20 18.38
C LYS A 136 34.62 -13.19 18.42
N VAL A 137 35.85 -12.63 18.32
CA VAL A 137 37.06 -12.80 19.19
C VAL A 137 37.79 -14.18 19.25
N PRO A 138 39.14 -14.26 19.48
CA PRO A 138 40.27 -13.39 19.12
C PRO A 138 41.38 -14.15 18.35
N SER A 139 42.20 -13.44 17.56
CA SER A 139 43.59 -13.90 17.40
C SER A 139 44.55 -12.72 17.41
N ARG A 140 45.40 -12.76 18.44
CA ARG A 140 46.56 -11.89 18.63
C ARG A 140 47.70 -12.48 17.80
N LEU A 141 48.57 -11.57 17.32
CA LEU A 141 49.91 -11.77 16.78
C LEU A 141 50.05 -11.63 15.24
N ALA A 142 50.31 -10.38 14.88
CA ALA A 142 51.56 -9.93 14.26
C ALA A 142 51.89 -10.32 12.80
N ALA A 143 52.00 -9.24 12.01
CA ALA A 143 52.93 -9.00 10.91
C ALA A 143 52.76 -9.91 9.66
N LYS A 144 52.87 -9.43 8.44
CA LYS A 144 53.79 -8.43 7.92
C LYS A 144 53.29 -8.01 6.53
N THR A 145 53.41 -6.72 6.26
CA THR A 145 53.32 -6.05 4.97
C THR A 145 53.85 -6.86 3.78
N VAL A 146 53.04 -6.97 2.72
CA VAL A 146 53.50 -7.06 1.32
C VAL A 146 52.48 -6.32 0.43
N GLN A 147 52.90 -5.21 -0.19
CA GLN A 147 52.45 -4.78 -1.52
C GLN A 147 53.53 -5.24 -2.52
N PRO A 148 53.36 -5.04 -3.84
CA PRO A 148 52.28 -5.43 -4.74
C PRO A 148 52.83 -6.38 -5.83
N LEU A 149 51.96 -7.17 -6.46
CA LEU A 149 52.32 -8.03 -7.58
C LEU A 149 52.34 -7.20 -8.86
N ASP A 150 53.53 -7.01 -9.44
CA ASP A 150 53.67 -6.60 -10.83
C ASP A 150 54.70 -7.51 -11.54
N GLN A 151 54.39 -7.79 -12.80
CA GLN A 151 55.23 -8.35 -13.86
C GLN A 151 55.64 -9.83 -13.81
N GLY A 152 55.06 -10.56 -14.75
CA GLY A 152 55.49 -11.89 -15.15
C GLY A 152 56.87 -11.89 -15.81
N ALA A 153 57.68 -12.85 -15.40
CA ALA A 153 58.72 -13.44 -16.22
C ALA A 153 58.94 -14.88 -15.72
N THR A 154 58.91 -15.81 -16.66
CA THR A 154 59.17 -17.24 -16.55
C THR A 154 60.30 -17.59 -15.57
N ALA A 155 59.94 -18.08 -14.37
CA ALA A 155 60.88 -18.62 -13.40
C ALA A 155 61.04 -20.13 -13.63
N VAL A 156 62.07 -20.51 -14.38
CA VAL A 156 62.57 -21.90 -14.38
C VAL A 156 63.06 -22.19 -12.95
N SER A 157 62.53 -23.26 -12.35
CA SER A 157 62.75 -23.65 -10.95
C SER A 157 64.26 -23.66 -10.57
N PRO A 158 64.65 -23.16 -9.38
CA PRO A 158 66.06 -23.03 -8.95
C PRO A 158 66.85 -24.35 -8.94
N SER A 159 66.14 -25.49 -8.89
CA SER A 159 66.72 -26.83 -9.03
C SER A 159 67.32 -27.08 -10.43
N LEU A 160 66.68 -26.57 -11.49
CA LEU A 160 67.14 -26.74 -12.87
C LEU A 160 68.38 -25.88 -13.18
N LYS A 161 68.42 -24.65 -12.65
CA LYS A 161 69.61 -23.77 -12.76
C LYS A 161 70.83 -24.38 -12.07
N ALA A 162 70.66 -24.91 -10.86
CA ALA A 162 71.75 -25.52 -10.11
C ALA A 162 72.31 -26.80 -10.79
N MET A 163 71.45 -27.56 -11.49
CA MET A 163 71.89 -28.73 -12.26
C MET A 163 72.60 -28.33 -13.55
N PHE A 164 72.13 -27.29 -14.25
CA PHE A 164 72.76 -26.77 -15.46
C PHE A 164 74.16 -26.19 -15.19
N ASP A 165 74.31 -25.43 -14.10
CA ASP A 165 75.61 -24.89 -13.65
C ASP A 165 76.60 -26.00 -13.28
N LYS A 166 76.12 -27.14 -12.78
CA LYS A 166 76.96 -28.30 -12.42
C LYS A 166 77.47 -29.04 -13.67
N ILE A 167 76.63 -29.15 -14.69
CA ILE A 167 76.99 -29.74 -16.01
C ILE A 167 77.97 -28.81 -16.74
N GLN A 168 77.71 -27.50 -16.73
CA GLN A 168 78.59 -26.52 -17.36
C GLN A 168 79.97 -26.45 -16.69
N LYS A 169 80.07 -26.63 -15.36
CA LYS A 169 81.36 -26.76 -14.67
C LYS A 169 82.11 -28.05 -15.00
N GLN A 170 81.43 -29.16 -15.23
CA GLN A 170 82.07 -30.43 -15.58
C GLN A 170 82.58 -30.46 -17.03
N VAL A 171 81.97 -29.70 -17.94
CA VAL A 171 82.32 -29.64 -19.38
C VAL A 171 83.19 -28.41 -19.69
N SER A 172 83.97 -27.92 -18.72
CA SER A 172 84.76 -26.70 -18.89
C SER A 172 85.95 -26.90 -19.84
N ASP A 173 86.37 -25.79 -20.46
CA ASP A 173 87.54 -25.58 -21.33
C ASP A 173 88.84 -26.21 -20.78
N GLU A 174 88.95 -26.41 -19.47
CA GLU A 174 90.03 -27.12 -18.77
C GLU A 174 90.18 -28.60 -19.20
N HIS A 175 89.06 -29.32 -19.37
CA HIS A 175 89.09 -30.73 -19.78
C HIS A 175 89.44 -30.86 -21.27
N LEU A 176 88.92 -29.96 -22.11
CA LEU A 176 89.31 -29.86 -23.52
C LEU A 176 90.79 -29.49 -23.67
N ARG A 177 91.29 -28.52 -22.90
CA ARG A 177 92.71 -28.13 -22.87
C ARG A 177 93.62 -29.26 -22.39
N SER A 178 93.20 -30.00 -21.35
CA SER A 178 93.92 -31.19 -20.87
C SER A 178 94.02 -32.24 -21.97
N MET A 179 92.92 -32.57 -22.66
CA MET A 179 92.94 -33.54 -23.77
C MET A 179 93.80 -33.09 -24.95
N ILE A 180 93.77 -31.79 -25.30
CA ILE A 180 94.64 -31.24 -26.35
C ILE A 180 96.10 -31.34 -25.92
N SER A 181 96.43 -31.02 -24.67
CA SER A 181 97.81 -31.11 -24.15
C SER A 181 98.35 -32.54 -24.08
N GLU A 182 97.53 -33.52 -23.69
CA GLU A 182 97.90 -34.93 -23.58
C GLU A 182 98.19 -35.56 -24.95
N LEU A 183 97.49 -35.11 -26.00
CA LEU A 183 97.70 -35.53 -27.39
C LEU A 183 98.85 -34.77 -28.09
N MET A 184 99.14 -33.53 -27.70
CA MET A 184 100.25 -32.74 -28.27
C MET A 184 101.62 -33.12 -27.69
N HIS A 185 101.68 -33.72 -26.50
CA HIS A 185 102.93 -34.12 -25.85
C HIS A 185 103.81 -35.11 -26.66
N PRO A 186 103.29 -36.21 -27.23
CA PRO A 186 104.10 -37.13 -28.03
C PRO A 186 104.62 -36.50 -29.34
N LEU A 187 103.82 -35.62 -29.97
CA LEU A 187 104.24 -34.91 -31.20
C LEU A 187 105.41 -33.94 -30.94
N LEU A 188 105.46 -33.29 -29.78
CA LEU A 188 106.56 -32.39 -29.39
C LEU A 188 107.85 -33.14 -29.05
N GLY A 189 107.75 -34.33 -28.42
CA GLY A 189 108.89 -35.19 -28.12
C GLY A 189 109.56 -35.73 -29.39
N ASP A 190 108.77 -36.22 -30.34
CA ASP A 190 109.29 -36.79 -31.58
C ASP A 190 109.90 -35.73 -32.52
N MET A 191 109.39 -34.49 -32.49
CA MET A 191 110.04 -33.37 -33.20
C MET A 191 111.41 -33.00 -32.61
N ALA A 192 111.62 -33.20 -31.31
CA ALA A 192 112.91 -32.98 -30.66
C ALA A 192 113.92 -34.08 -31.04
N ASP A 193 113.48 -35.35 -31.08
CA ASP A 193 114.30 -36.49 -31.51
C ASP A 193 114.71 -36.40 -33.00
N LEU A 194 113.79 -35.95 -33.86
CA LEU A 194 114.08 -35.73 -35.28
C LEU A 194 115.07 -34.58 -35.48
N LYS A 195 114.98 -33.53 -34.66
CA LYS A 195 115.92 -32.39 -34.64
C LYS A 195 117.32 -32.80 -34.17
N GLU A 196 117.41 -33.69 -33.18
CA GLU A 196 118.69 -34.26 -32.74
C GLU A 196 119.34 -35.13 -33.83
N LYS A 197 118.55 -35.95 -34.54
CA LYS A 197 119.03 -36.77 -35.67
C LYS A 197 119.59 -35.91 -36.81
N LEU A 198 118.98 -34.75 -37.10
CA LEU A 198 119.48 -33.82 -38.11
C LEU A 198 120.79 -33.12 -37.67
N GLY A 199 120.93 -32.82 -36.37
CA GLY A 199 122.13 -32.21 -35.80
C GLY A 199 123.37 -33.11 -35.81
N ARG A 200 123.20 -34.44 -35.80
CA ARG A 200 124.31 -35.41 -35.80
C ARG A 200 125.02 -35.56 -37.16
N MET A 201 124.44 -35.16 -38.30
CA MET A 201 125.07 -35.32 -39.63
C MET A 201 126.08 -34.21 -39.99
N GLY A 202 126.13 -33.09 -39.27
CA GLY A 202 126.99 -31.94 -39.60
C GLY A 202 128.45 -32.03 -39.11
N ARG A 203 128.90 -33.15 -38.52
CA ARG A 203 130.24 -33.26 -37.93
C ARG A 203 130.86 -34.64 -38.21
N SER A 204 131.50 -34.82 -39.36
CA SER A 204 132.41 -35.96 -39.52
C SER A 204 133.48 -35.79 -40.60
N LYS A 205 134.73 -35.72 -40.11
CA LYS A 205 135.95 -36.37 -40.65
C LYS A 205 136.36 -36.08 -42.09
N PHE A 206 137.05 -34.95 -42.30
CA PHE A 206 138.15 -34.88 -43.28
C PHE A 206 139.29 -34.05 -42.69
N GLU A 207 140.17 -34.71 -41.94
CA GLU A 207 141.51 -34.19 -41.66
C GLU A 207 142.45 -35.41 -41.78
N VAL A 208 142.83 -35.71 -43.02
CA VAL A 208 143.85 -36.70 -43.36
C VAL A 208 145.11 -35.91 -43.66
N SER A 209 146.14 -36.13 -42.86
CA SER A 209 147.48 -35.55 -43.04
C SER A 209 148.02 -35.87 -44.44
N LEU A 210 148.26 -34.85 -45.26
CA LEU A 210 149.02 -34.96 -46.50
C LEU A 210 150.45 -34.50 -46.25
N SER A 211 151.27 -35.40 -45.72
CA SER A 211 152.73 -35.30 -45.88
C SER A 211 153.11 -35.97 -47.20
N GLN A 212 153.70 -35.19 -48.12
CA GLN A 212 154.46 -35.60 -49.31
C GLN A 212 153.67 -36.18 -50.50
N ILE A 213 153.28 -35.32 -51.45
CA ILE A 213 152.97 -35.69 -52.85
C ILE A 213 153.57 -34.59 -53.79
N PRO A 214 154.19 -34.93 -54.94
CA PRO A 214 154.88 -33.99 -55.86
C PRO A 214 153.97 -32.93 -56.51
N PRO A 215 154.48 -31.72 -56.84
CA PRO A 215 153.68 -30.56 -57.25
C PRO A 215 153.01 -30.67 -58.63
N GLU A 216 153.29 -31.68 -59.46
CA GLU A 216 152.66 -31.81 -60.78
C GLU A 216 151.28 -32.54 -60.77
N LEU A 217 150.85 -33.11 -59.65
CA LEU A 217 149.56 -33.84 -59.54
C LEU A 217 148.45 -33.06 -58.80
N GLU A 218 148.76 -31.90 -58.23
CA GLU A 218 147.82 -31.09 -57.43
C GLU A 218 146.78 -30.39 -58.33
N ASP A 219 147.22 -29.76 -59.43
CA ASP A 219 146.33 -29.04 -60.36
C ASP A 219 145.31 -29.96 -61.07
N GLN A 220 145.67 -31.21 -61.38
CA GLN A 220 144.76 -32.18 -62.01
C GLN A 220 143.77 -32.81 -61.03
N MET A 221 144.13 -32.93 -59.76
CA MET A 221 143.25 -33.39 -58.69
C MET A 221 142.23 -32.31 -58.33
N GLU A 222 142.67 -31.05 -58.25
CA GLU A 222 141.83 -29.90 -57.91
C GLU A 222 140.77 -29.63 -59.00
N GLN A 223 141.14 -29.71 -60.28
CA GLN A 223 140.16 -29.62 -61.37
C GLN A 223 139.15 -30.78 -61.39
N ARG A 224 139.52 -32.02 -61.02
CA ARG A 224 138.56 -33.14 -60.95
C ARG A 224 137.65 -33.07 -59.73
N LEU A 225 138.17 -32.59 -58.60
CA LEU A 225 137.38 -32.32 -57.39
C LEU A 225 136.37 -31.21 -57.62
N GLN A 226 136.75 -30.11 -58.27
CA GLN A 226 135.84 -29.00 -58.58
C GLN A 226 134.83 -29.33 -59.68
N ASN A 227 135.26 -29.96 -60.78
CA ASN A 227 134.38 -30.09 -61.95
C ASN A 227 133.49 -31.35 -61.96
N ASN A 228 133.84 -32.44 -61.27
CA ASN A 228 133.11 -33.71 -61.39
C ASN A 228 132.65 -34.34 -60.07
N LEU A 229 133.44 -34.21 -58.99
CA LEU A 229 133.14 -34.86 -57.70
C LEU A 229 132.34 -33.97 -56.75
N GLY A 230 132.69 -32.68 -56.64
CA GLY A 230 131.97 -31.69 -55.82
C GLY A 230 130.48 -31.59 -56.13
N PRO A 231 130.06 -31.33 -57.39
CA PRO A 231 128.64 -31.22 -57.73
C PRO A 231 127.88 -32.54 -57.55
N ARG A 232 128.48 -33.70 -57.87
CA ARG A 232 127.82 -35.01 -57.68
C ARG A 232 127.61 -35.37 -56.21
N VAL A 233 128.59 -35.11 -55.35
CA VAL A 233 128.47 -35.36 -53.91
C VAL A 233 127.46 -34.41 -53.27
N LEU A 234 127.44 -33.14 -53.68
CA LEU A 234 126.43 -32.17 -53.23
C LEU A 234 125.02 -32.50 -53.72
N GLU A 235 124.87 -32.97 -54.95
CA GLU A 235 123.57 -33.36 -55.51
C GLU A 235 123.08 -34.67 -54.88
N GLN A 236 123.97 -35.63 -54.62
CA GLN A 236 123.65 -36.88 -53.91
C GLN A 236 123.29 -36.62 -52.44
N THR A 237 124.03 -35.77 -51.73
CA THR A 237 123.69 -35.39 -50.35
C THR A 237 122.40 -34.57 -50.27
N ARG A 238 122.14 -33.69 -51.24
CA ARG A 238 120.88 -32.96 -51.35
C ARG A 238 119.70 -33.89 -51.67
N ALA A 239 119.88 -34.87 -52.55
CA ALA A 239 118.87 -35.87 -52.85
C ALA A 239 118.55 -36.75 -51.64
N GLN A 240 119.58 -37.20 -50.90
CA GLN A 240 119.39 -37.95 -49.65
C GLN A 240 118.71 -37.11 -48.56
N ALA A 241 119.08 -35.83 -48.41
CA ALA A 241 118.44 -34.93 -47.46
C ALA A 241 116.96 -34.69 -47.82
N ASN A 242 116.65 -34.48 -49.10
CA ASN A 242 115.27 -34.32 -49.57
C ASN A 242 114.44 -35.60 -49.34
N GLN A 243 115.00 -36.78 -49.61
CA GLN A 243 114.30 -38.04 -49.39
C GLN A 243 114.01 -38.28 -47.89
N LEU A 244 114.95 -37.94 -47.01
CA LEU A 244 114.72 -38.02 -45.57
C LEU A 244 113.68 -37.00 -45.10
N LEU A 245 113.71 -35.77 -45.61
CA LEU A 245 112.69 -34.76 -45.32
C LEU A 245 111.30 -35.17 -45.81
N ASP A 246 111.20 -35.76 -47.00
CA ASP A 246 109.93 -36.26 -47.52
C ASP A 246 109.42 -37.45 -46.69
N SER A 247 110.31 -38.36 -46.27
CA SER A 247 109.95 -39.46 -45.36
C SER A 247 109.51 -38.98 -43.99
N ALA A 248 110.18 -37.96 -43.43
CA ALA A 248 109.83 -37.36 -42.15
C ALA A 248 108.52 -36.59 -42.25
N LYS A 249 108.30 -35.86 -43.35
CA LYS A 249 107.06 -35.15 -43.63
C LYS A 249 105.89 -36.13 -43.78
N ALA A 250 106.09 -37.26 -44.46
CA ALA A 250 105.09 -38.32 -44.57
C ALA A 250 104.79 -38.97 -43.20
N ALA A 251 105.82 -39.25 -42.39
CA ALA A 251 105.64 -39.79 -41.04
C ALA A 251 104.89 -38.83 -40.11
N ILE A 252 105.22 -37.53 -40.14
CA ILE A 252 104.49 -36.51 -39.39
C ILE A 252 103.06 -36.40 -39.88
N ALA A 253 102.82 -36.38 -41.20
CA ALA A 253 101.47 -36.31 -41.76
C ALA A 253 100.61 -37.54 -41.40
N GLN A 254 101.21 -38.74 -41.42
CA GLN A 254 100.55 -39.96 -40.98
C GLN A 254 100.22 -39.87 -39.48
N LYS A 255 101.18 -39.49 -38.64
CA LYS A 255 100.97 -39.44 -37.19
C LYS A 255 99.96 -38.39 -36.78
N THR A 256 99.97 -37.21 -37.42
CA THR A 256 98.96 -36.18 -37.17
C THR A 256 97.56 -36.66 -37.58
N SER A 257 97.42 -37.36 -38.71
CA SER A 257 96.13 -37.94 -39.11
C SER A 257 95.62 -39.01 -38.13
N GLU A 258 96.49 -39.92 -37.65
CA GLU A 258 96.13 -40.92 -36.64
C GLU A 258 95.66 -40.28 -35.32
N THR A 259 96.40 -39.29 -34.82
CA THR A 259 96.02 -38.58 -33.59
C THR A 259 94.73 -37.77 -33.76
N HIS A 260 94.48 -37.24 -34.97
CA HIS A 260 93.25 -36.52 -35.29
C HIS A 260 92.04 -37.46 -35.33
N ASP A 261 92.17 -38.63 -35.97
CA ASP A 261 91.11 -39.64 -36.02
C ASP A 261 90.78 -40.19 -34.62
N ASP A 262 91.80 -40.41 -33.79
CA ASP A 262 91.60 -40.83 -32.40
C ASP A 262 90.93 -39.75 -31.55
N PHE A 263 91.26 -38.47 -31.79
CA PHE A 263 90.56 -37.35 -31.18
C PHE A 263 89.10 -37.30 -31.60
N LEU A 264 88.80 -37.40 -32.90
CA LEU A 264 87.41 -37.41 -33.40
C LEU A 264 86.59 -38.56 -32.83
N LYS A 265 87.18 -39.76 -32.70
CA LYS A 265 86.51 -40.91 -32.06
C LYS A 265 86.28 -40.72 -30.57
N ARG A 266 87.19 -40.06 -29.85
CA ARG A 266 87.00 -39.75 -28.42
C ARG A 266 85.91 -38.69 -28.23
N VAL A 267 85.95 -37.61 -29.01
CA VAL A 267 84.94 -36.54 -28.96
C VAL A 267 83.54 -37.07 -29.32
N SER A 268 83.44 -37.93 -30.34
CA SER A 268 82.15 -38.53 -30.73
C SER A 268 81.55 -39.40 -29.62
N ARG A 269 82.37 -40.16 -28.89
CA ARG A 269 81.91 -40.97 -27.74
C ARG A 269 81.44 -40.12 -26.57
N GLU A 270 82.20 -39.07 -26.23
CA GLU A 270 81.79 -38.13 -25.16
C GLU A 270 80.50 -37.39 -25.54
N LEU A 271 80.37 -36.97 -26.80
CA LEU A 271 79.14 -36.32 -27.29
C LEU A 271 77.93 -37.26 -27.18
N GLN A 272 78.08 -38.54 -27.53
CA GLN A 272 77.01 -39.54 -27.36
C GLN A 272 76.64 -39.73 -25.88
N MET A 273 77.62 -39.81 -24.97
CA MET A 273 77.35 -39.91 -23.53
C MET A 273 76.63 -38.67 -22.98
N VAL A 274 77.01 -37.47 -23.44
CA VAL A 274 76.33 -36.22 -23.07
C VAL A 274 74.90 -36.20 -23.61
N GLU A 275 74.68 -36.66 -24.85
CA GLU A 275 73.35 -36.72 -25.46
C GLU A 275 72.44 -37.71 -24.74
N GLU A 276 72.94 -38.91 -24.37
CA GLU A 276 72.18 -39.88 -23.57
C GLU A 276 71.82 -39.33 -22.19
N ARG A 277 72.75 -38.64 -21.52
CA ARG A 277 72.49 -37.98 -20.24
C ARG A 277 71.47 -36.85 -20.37
N ALA A 278 71.55 -36.05 -21.42
CA ALA A 278 70.58 -34.99 -21.70
C ALA A 278 69.19 -35.57 -21.96
N ARG A 279 69.08 -36.66 -22.74
CA ARG A 279 67.81 -37.36 -22.96
C ARG A 279 67.25 -37.93 -21.65
N ALA A 280 68.06 -38.61 -20.85
CA ALA A 280 67.62 -39.14 -19.55
C ALA A 280 67.16 -38.04 -18.58
N LEU A 281 67.87 -36.92 -18.53
CA LEU A 281 67.47 -35.77 -17.72
C LEU A 281 66.14 -35.18 -18.22
N SER A 282 65.97 -35.03 -19.54
CA SER A 282 64.72 -34.53 -20.12
C SER A 282 63.52 -35.45 -19.81
N ALA A 283 63.72 -36.77 -19.86
CA ALA A 283 62.69 -37.75 -19.51
C ALA A 283 62.30 -37.64 -18.03
N ASN A 284 63.28 -37.53 -17.13
CA ASN A 284 63.01 -37.33 -15.69
C ASN A 284 62.30 -36.00 -15.41
N ILE A 285 62.64 -34.92 -16.12
CA ILE A 285 61.95 -33.63 -15.99
C ILE A 285 60.49 -33.77 -16.45
N ALA A 286 60.25 -34.44 -17.58
CA ALA A 286 58.90 -34.66 -18.10
C ALA A 286 58.05 -35.53 -17.16
N GLU A 287 58.64 -36.58 -16.58
CA GLU A 287 57.96 -37.46 -15.62
C GLU A 287 57.61 -36.70 -14.33
N ASN A 288 58.56 -35.96 -13.76
CA ASN A 288 58.33 -35.16 -12.56
C ASN A 288 57.29 -34.05 -12.78
N GLN A 289 57.30 -33.40 -13.95
CA GLN A 289 56.26 -32.44 -14.32
C GLN A 289 54.89 -33.11 -14.44
N ARG A 290 54.81 -34.31 -15.03
CA ARG A 290 53.56 -35.08 -15.13
C ARG A 290 53.04 -35.50 -13.75
N GLU A 291 53.90 -35.98 -12.86
CA GLU A 291 53.52 -36.32 -11.49
C GLU A 291 53.02 -35.10 -10.71
N HIS A 292 53.71 -33.96 -10.81
CA HIS A 292 53.29 -32.72 -10.17
C HIS A 292 51.94 -32.23 -10.71
N LEU A 293 51.74 -32.30 -12.04
CA LEU A 293 50.46 -31.95 -12.66
C LEU A 293 49.34 -32.90 -12.21
N ASN A 294 49.59 -34.21 -12.18
CA ASN A 294 48.60 -35.19 -11.73
C ASN A 294 48.24 -34.99 -10.26
N ARG A 295 49.22 -34.70 -9.40
CA ARG A 295 48.99 -34.40 -7.98
C ARG A 295 48.19 -33.11 -7.81
N GLY A 296 48.60 -32.03 -8.47
CA GLY A 296 47.90 -30.75 -8.42
C GLY A 296 46.46 -30.85 -8.96
N MET A 297 46.24 -31.63 -10.02
CA MET A 297 44.90 -31.89 -10.56
C MET A 297 44.04 -32.72 -9.60
N GLY A 298 44.64 -33.70 -8.90
CA GLY A 298 43.96 -34.48 -7.87
C GLY A 298 43.56 -33.62 -6.67
N GLU A 299 44.46 -32.78 -6.16
CA GLU A 299 44.19 -31.82 -5.09
C GLU A 299 43.11 -30.80 -5.49
N PHE A 300 43.18 -30.27 -6.72
CA PHE A 300 42.16 -29.38 -7.25
C PHE A 300 40.80 -30.06 -7.36
N HIS A 301 40.75 -31.29 -7.88
CA HIS A 301 39.51 -32.06 -7.96
C HIS A 301 38.90 -32.30 -6.58
N GLN A 302 39.72 -32.66 -5.59
CA GLN A 302 39.25 -32.83 -4.20
C GLN A 302 38.69 -31.52 -3.64
N HIS A 303 39.37 -30.39 -3.87
CA HIS A 303 38.89 -29.08 -3.44
C HIS A 303 37.54 -28.71 -4.09
N VAL A 304 37.34 -29.03 -5.37
CA VAL A 304 36.07 -28.79 -6.07
C VAL A 304 34.96 -29.66 -5.49
N VAL A 305 35.23 -30.94 -5.22
CA VAL A 305 34.25 -31.84 -4.57
C VAL A 305 33.91 -31.35 -3.16
N ASP A 306 34.90 -30.96 -2.36
CA ASP A 306 34.69 -30.45 -1.02
C ASP A 306 33.92 -29.12 -1.03
N ALA A 307 34.21 -28.23 -1.98
CA ALA A 307 33.47 -26.99 -2.18
C ALA A 307 32.02 -27.28 -2.58
N GLY A 308 31.79 -28.26 -3.47
CA GLY A 308 30.45 -28.72 -3.84
C GLY A 308 29.66 -29.28 -2.66
N ASN A 309 30.29 -30.09 -1.82
CA ASN A 309 29.68 -30.63 -0.60
C ASN A 309 29.34 -29.52 0.42
N ARG A 310 30.24 -28.55 0.62
CA ARG A 310 29.98 -27.38 1.47
C ARG A 310 28.84 -26.53 0.95
N LEU A 311 28.79 -26.29 -0.37
CA LEU A 311 27.69 -25.54 -0.99
C LEU A 311 26.37 -26.26 -0.81
N LYS A 312 26.34 -27.58 -1.01
CA LYS A 312 25.15 -28.40 -0.77
C LYS A 312 24.69 -28.30 0.68
N GLN A 313 25.60 -28.43 1.65
CA GLN A 313 25.29 -28.31 3.06
C GLN A 313 24.76 -26.92 3.43
N LEU A 314 25.40 -25.85 2.93
CA LEU A 314 24.91 -24.48 3.12
C LEU A 314 23.52 -24.27 2.51
N SER A 315 23.25 -24.88 1.35
CA SER A 315 21.92 -24.80 0.74
C SER A 315 20.87 -25.52 1.58
N GLU A 316 21.16 -26.72 2.08
CA GLU A 316 20.25 -27.48 2.94
C GLU A 316 19.97 -26.75 4.27
N ASP A 317 21.00 -26.14 4.86
CA ASP A 317 20.85 -25.36 6.09
C ASP A 317 20.04 -24.07 5.84
N LEU A 318 20.28 -23.37 4.73
CA LEU A 318 19.45 -22.22 4.34
C LEU A 318 17.98 -22.63 4.14
N PHE A 319 17.73 -23.75 3.46
CA PHE A 319 16.37 -24.26 3.26
C PHE A 319 15.69 -24.60 4.59
N LYS A 320 16.40 -25.21 5.54
CA LYS A 320 15.85 -25.49 6.88
C LYS A 320 15.51 -24.21 7.64
N VAL A 321 16.41 -23.21 7.61
CA VAL A 321 16.16 -21.90 8.25
C VAL A 321 14.95 -21.24 7.61
N MET A 322 14.88 -21.15 6.29
CA MET A 322 13.72 -20.56 5.61
C MET A 322 12.42 -21.31 5.90
N GLN A 323 12.44 -22.65 5.95
CA GLN A 323 11.25 -23.44 6.27
C GLN A 323 10.80 -23.24 7.73
N HIS A 324 11.76 -23.10 8.65
CA HIS A 324 11.47 -22.82 10.04
C HIS A 324 10.91 -21.41 10.23
N ASP A 325 11.58 -20.39 9.69
CA ASP A 325 11.15 -18.98 9.78
C ASP A 325 9.76 -18.79 9.18
N LEU A 326 9.50 -19.38 7.99
CA LEU A 326 8.18 -19.30 7.36
C LEU A 326 7.12 -20.06 8.19
N GLY A 327 7.50 -21.16 8.83
CA GLY A 327 6.64 -21.90 9.75
C GLY A 327 6.28 -21.08 10.99
N GLU A 328 7.25 -20.43 11.62
CA GLU A 328 7.03 -19.56 12.77
C GLU A 328 6.18 -18.33 12.41
N GLU A 329 6.41 -17.70 11.25
CA GLU A 329 5.56 -16.61 10.77
C GLU A 329 4.12 -17.09 10.52
N HIS A 330 3.94 -18.24 9.88
CA HIS A 330 2.61 -18.81 9.65
C HIS A 330 1.87 -19.14 10.95
N ASP A 331 2.57 -19.70 11.93
CA ASP A 331 2.00 -20.01 13.24
C ASP A 331 1.69 -18.73 14.02
N GLY A 332 2.53 -17.70 13.90
CA GLY A 332 2.28 -16.36 14.43
C GLY A 332 1.02 -15.74 13.84
N TYR A 333 0.89 -15.72 12.51
CA TYR A 333 -0.32 -15.22 11.84
C TYR A 333 -1.56 -16.01 12.20
N ARG A 334 -1.45 -17.34 12.35
CA ARG A 334 -2.56 -18.18 12.79
C ARG A 334 -3.01 -17.79 14.20
N GLN A 335 -2.09 -17.61 15.13
CA GLN A 335 -2.41 -17.19 16.49
C GLN A 335 -3.03 -15.79 16.55
N GLU A 336 -2.51 -14.84 15.76
CA GLU A 336 -3.10 -13.50 15.66
C GLU A 336 -4.51 -13.55 15.08
N PHE A 337 -4.74 -14.37 14.04
CA PHE A 337 -6.05 -14.55 13.44
C PHE A 337 -7.04 -15.20 14.40
N GLU A 338 -6.63 -16.26 15.10
CA GLU A 338 -7.45 -16.92 16.13
C GLU A 338 -7.77 -15.95 17.29
N GLY A 339 -6.81 -15.14 17.72
CA GLY A 339 -7.01 -14.09 18.72
C GLY A 339 -7.98 -13.01 18.26
N ALA A 340 -7.85 -12.53 17.02
CA ALA A 340 -8.77 -11.58 16.43
C ALA A 340 -10.19 -12.17 16.29
N GLN A 341 -10.32 -13.42 15.86
CA GLN A 341 -11.60 -14.12 15.76
C GLN A 341 -12.26 -14.27 17.14
N ALA A 342 -11.49 -14.60 18.18
CA ALA A 342 -11.99 -14.68 19.55
C ALA A 342 -12.47 -13.31 20.06
N SER A 343 -11.71 -12.24 19.79
CA SER A 343 -12.12 -10.86 20.13
C SER A 343 -13.42 -10.47 19.41
N MET A 344 -13.51 -10.76 18.11
CA MET A 344 -14.73 -10.50 17.32
C MET A 344 -15.93 -11.28 17.87
N ALA A 345 -15.74 -12.54 18.27
CA ALA A 345 -16.81 -13.34 18.87
C ALA A 345 -17.25 -12.75 20.23
N ALA A 346 -16.30 -12.27 21.05
CA ALA A 346 -16.59 -11.62 22.32
C ALA A 346 -17.34 -10.30 22.12
N ASP A 347 -16.93 -9.48 21.16
CA ASP A 347 -17.58 -8.22 20.80
C ASP A 347 -18.98 -8.46 20.25
N LYS A 348 -19.16 -9.47 19.40
CA LYS A 348 -20.48 -9.89 18.92
C LYS A 348 -21.39 -10.27 20.09
N ALA A 349 -20.91 -11.14 20.99
CA ALA A 349 -21.70 -11.55 22.16
C ALA A 349 -21.99 -10.38 23.12
N ARG A 350 -21.14 -9.34 23.15
CA ARG A 350 -21.41 -8.11 23.89
C ARG A 350 -22.49 -7.28 23.21
N LEU A 351 -22.39 -7.08 21.90
CA LEU A 351 -23.36 -6.32 21.14
C LEU A 351 -24.75 -6.99 21.18
N ASP A 352 -24.82 -8.31 21.03
CA ASP A 352 -26.08 -9.08 21.13
C ASP A 352 -26.75 -8.87 22.50
N ARG A 353 -25.97 -8.77 23.58
CA ARG A 353 -26.49 -8.45 24.92
C ARG A 353 -27.01 -7.01 25.02
N GLU A 354 -26.31 -6.05 24.43
CA GLU A 354 -26.76 -4.65 24.41
C GLU A 354 -28.03 -4.47 23.57
N VAL A 355 -28.14 -5.16 22.43
CA VAL A 355 -29.36 -5.18 21.61
C VAL A 355 -30.52 -5.79 22.40
N ALA A 356 -30.33 -6.95 23.03
CA ALA A 356 -31.37 -7.57 23.85
C ALA A 356 -31.81 -6.65 25.02
N GLN A 357 -30.88 -5.90 25.61
CA GLN A 357 -31.21 -4.93 26.65
C GLN A 357 -32.00 -3.72 26.10
N LEU A 358 -31.67 -3.25 24.89
CA LEU A 358 -32.45 -2.20 24.23
C LEU A 358 -33.85 -2.68 23.88
N ASP A 359 -34.00 -3.90 23.38
CA ASP A 359 -35.31 -4.51 23.09
C ASP A 359 -36.18 -4.61 24.35
N ASP A 360 -35.62 -5.03 25.49
CA ASP A 360 -36.33 -5.03 26.78
C ASP A 360 -36.77 -3.62 27.22
N ARG A 361 -35.93 -2.61 26.99
CA ARG A 361 -36.27 -1.22 27.28
C ARG A 361 -37.36 -0.68 26.35
N ILE A 362 -37.33 -1.03 25.07
CA ILE A 362 -38.36 -0.67 24.10
C ILE A 362 -39.69 -1.32 24.50
N ALA A 363 -39.68 -2.62 24.81
CA ALA A 363 -40.88 -3.32 25.27
C ALA A 363 -41.50 -2.68 26.53
N LYS A 364 -40.67 -2.30 27.51
CA LYS A 364 -41.14 -1.58 28.71
C LYS A 364 -41.72 -0.19 28.40
N LEU A 365 -41.14 0.51 27.43
CA LEU A 365 -41.64 1.81 26.99
C LEU A 365 -42.98 1.67 26.26
N ASP A 366 -43.12 0.66 25.41
CA ASP A 366 -44.36 0.35 24.68
C ASP A 366 -45.48 -0.05 25.64
N GLU A 367 -45.18 -0.85 26.66
CA GLU A 367 -46.13 -1.19 27.71
C GLU A 367 -46.57 0.04 28.52
N SER A 368 -45.61 0.91 28.86
CA SER A 368 -45.90 2.17 29.56
C SER A 368 -46.76 3.12 28.71
N THR A 369 -46.49 3.20 27.40
CA THR A 369 -47.24 4.02 26.44
C THR A 369 -48.66 3.46 26.27
N SER A 370 -48.81 2.16 26.09
CA SER A 370 -50.11 1.50 25.97
C SER A 370 -50.95 1.66 27.24
N SER A 371 -50.33 1.58 28.42
CA SER A 371 -50.99 1.82 29.71
C SER A 371 -51.44 3.28 29.86
N LEU A 372 -50.61 4.23 29.42
CA LEU A 372 -50.95 5.65 29.42
C LEU A 372 -52.11 5.96 28.46
N GLU A 373 -52.07 5.43 27.24
CA GLU A 373 -53.13 5.57 26.24
C GLU A 373 -54.45 5.01 26.78
N ALA A 374 -54.45 3.77 27.29
CA ALA A 374 -55.63 3.16 27.89
C ALA A 374 -56.14 3.96 29.11
N GLY A 375 -55.24 4.52 29.92
CA GLY A 375 -55.58 5.36 31.06
C GLY A 375 -56.21 6.70 30.65
N LEU A 376 -55.69 7.34 29.60
CA LEU A 376 -56.24 8.57 29.04
C LEU A 376 -57.61 8.32 28.40
N ASP A 377 -57.75 7.27 27.59
CA ASP A 377 -59.03 6.90 26.97
C ASP A 377 -60.10 6.62 28.03
N LYS A 378 -59.73 5.91 29.10
CA LYS A 378 -60.64 5.67 30.23
C LYS A 378 -61.06 6.98 30.90
N ARG A 379 -60.11 7.90 31.15
CA ARG A 379 -60.41 9.20 31.78
C ARG A 379 -61.27 10.10 30.88
N LEU A 380 -60.97 10.15 29.58
CA LEU A 380 -61.75 10.91 28.62
C LEU A 380 -63.17 10.36 28.49
N SER A 381 -63.32 9.03 28.40
CA SER A 381 -64.63 8.37 28.36
C SER A 381 -65.44 8.65 29.63
N GLN A 382 -64.80 8.57 30.80
CA GLN A 382 -65.45 8.90 32.07
C GLN A 382 -65.84 10.38 32.15
N MET A 383 -64.96 11.29 31.74
CA MET A 383 -65.24 12.73 31.72
C MET A 383 -66.40 13.03 30.77
N ALA A 384 -66.38 12.49 29.55
CA ALA A 384 -67.46 12.64 28.58
C ALA A 384 -68.79 12.11 29.13
N SER A 385 -68.80 10.92 29.75
CA SER A 385 -69.99 10.35 30.37
C SER A 385 -70.51 11.21 31.53
N ASN A 386 -69.61 11.74 32.37
CA ASN A 386 -69.99 12.62 33.49
C ASN A 386 -70.57 13.94 32.96
N THR A 387 -69.88 14.60 32.02
CA THR A 387 -70.35 15.84 31.40
C THR A 387 -71.68 15.65 30.67
N MET A 388 -71.84 14.57 29.90
CA MET A 388 -73.12 14.24 29.27
C MET A 388 -74.22 13.97 30.30
N GLY A 389 -73.89 13.29 31.41
CA GLY A 389 -74.80 13.07 32.52
C GLY A 389 -75.24 14.38 33.19
N ASP A 390 -74.32 15.31 33.42
CA ASP A 390 -74.59 16.61 34.01
C ASP A 390 -75.42 17.50 33.06
N VAL A 391 -75.08 17.53 31.77
CA VAL A 391 -75.85 18.23 30.73
C VAL A 391 -77.27 17.64 30.64
N ARG A 392 -77.41 16.31 30.66
CA ARG A 392 -78.72 15.65 30.63
C ARG A 392 -79.54 16.03 31.86
N LYS A 393 -78.96 16.01 33.06
CA LYS A 393 -79.65 16.43 34.30
C LYS A 393 -80.06 17.90 34.25
N GLN A 394 -79.20 18.78 33.75
CA GLN A 394 -79.54 20.20 33.58
C GLN A 394 -80.68 20.39 32.58
N MET A 395 -80.66 19.65 31.46
CA MET A 395 -81.73 19.69 30.46
C MET A 395 -83.05 19.14 31.01
N GLU A 396 -83.00 18.03 31.76
CA GLU A 396 -84.18 17.45 32.42
C GLU A 396 -84.77 18.43 33.45
N SER A 397 -83.93 19.02 34.31
CA SER A 397 -84.36 20.07 35.26
C SER A 397 -84.97 21.29 34.54
N ALA A 398 -84.36 21.76 33.45
CA ALA A 398 -84.88 22.88 32.67
C ALA A 398 -86.21 22.53 31.98
N ILE A 399 -86.35 21.30 31.47
CA ILE A 399 -87.62 20.82 30.90
C ILE A 399 -88.70 20.78 31.98
N ASP A 400 -88.42 20.18 33.14
CA ASP A 400 -89.37 20.11 34.26
C ASP A 400 -89.78 21.51 34.74
N GLU A 401 -88.83 22.45 34.87
CA GLU A 401 -89.12 23.86 35.19
C GLU A 401 -90.03 24.50 34.15
N THR A 402 -89.76 24.31 32.85
CA THR A 402 -90.61 24.86 31.78
C THR A 402 -91.99 24.20 31.73
N MET A 403 -92.09 22.90 32.04
CA MET A 403 -93.34 22.14 32.10
C MET A 403 -94.20 22.66 33.25
N ILE A 404 -93.63 22.82 34.45
CA ILE A 404 -94.30 23.42 35.61
C ILE A 404 -94.73 24.86 35.31
N ALA A 405 -93.87 25.65 34.66
CA ALA A 405 -94.21 27.02 34.25
C ALA A 405 -95.36 27.05 33.22
N LEU A 406 -95.42 26.08 32.29
CA LEU A 406 -96.48 25.98 31.29
C LEU A 406 -97.80 25.49 31.92
N GLU A 407 -97.76 24.50 32.81
CA GLU A 407 -98.92 24.02 33.57
C GLU A 407 -99.52 25.14 34.45
N THR A 408 -98.66 25.85 35.19
CA THR A 408 -99.12 26.99 36.01
C THR A 408 -99.64 28.13 35.16
N ARG A 409 -99.02 28.43 34.01
CA ARG A 409 -99.53 29.44 33.06
C ARG A 409 -100.86 29.03 32.45
N SER A 410 -101.00 27.80 31.98
CA SER A 410 -102.24 27.31 31.38
C SER A 410 -103.37 27.21 32.41
N SER A 411 -103.09 26.76 33.63
CA SER A 411 -104.06 26.76 34.73
C SER A 411 -104.51 28.18 35.09
N ARG A 412 -103.57 29.15 35.15
CA ARG A 412 -103.91 30.56 35.42
C ARG A 412 -104.74 31.17 34.29
N GLU A 413 -104.37 30.91 33.04
CA GLU A 413 -105.09 31.39 31.86
C GLU A 413 -106.50 30.80 31.78
N LEU A 414 -106.63 29.48 31.97
CA LEU A 414 -107.93 28.80 32.04
C LEU A 414 -108.76 29.33 33.23
N GLY A 415 -108.15 29.54 34.39
CA GLY A 415 -108.80 30.13 35.56
C GLY A 415 -109.32 31.54 35.26
N ALA A 416 -108.50 32.40 34.67
CA ALA A 416 -108.90 33.75 34.27
C ALA A 416 -110.02 33.75 33.21
N GLN A 417 -109.97 32.82 32.25
CA GLN A 417 -111.03 32.65 31.25
C GLN A 417 -112.35 32.17 31.88
N VAL A 418 -112.30 31.22 32.82
CA VAL A 418 -113.48 30.75 33.56
C VAL A 418 -114.05 31.85 34.44
N GLU A 419 -113.22 32.61 35.16
CA GLU A 419 -113.67 33.75 35.95
C GLU A 419 -114.30 34.83 35.08
N ALA A 420 -113.70 35.15 33.94
CA ALA A 420 -114.27 36.10 32.96
C ALA A 420 -115.61 35.60 32.41
N ALA A 421 -115.72 34.31 32.07
CA ALA A 421 -116.97 33.70 31.62
C ALA A 421 -118.04 33.69 32.73
N CYS A 422 -117.67 33.39 33.98
CA CYS A 422 -118.55 33.48 35.14
C CYS A 422 -119.02 34.92 35.39
N ALA A 423 -118.13 35.91 35.25
CA ALA A 423 -118.49 37.32 35.35
C ALA A 423 -119.47 37.72 34.24
N GLN A 424 -119.23 37.30 32.99
CA GLN A 424 -120.15 37.52 31.88
C GLN A 424 -121.51 36.85 32.12
N LEU A 425 -121.52 35.59 32.55
CA LEU A 425 -122.74 34.87 32.91
C LEU A 425 -123.50 35.58 34.03
N LYS A 426 -122.81 36.13 35.03
CA LYS A 426 -123.44 36.91 36.10
C LYS A 426 -124.06 38.20 35.58
N ILE A 427 -123.40 38.91 34.66
CA ILE A 427 -123.95 40.09 33.99
C ILE A 427 -125.23 39.69 33.23
N ILE A 428 -125.17 38.65 32.40
CA ILE A 428 -126.32 38.14 31.65
C ILE A 428 -127.45 37.71 32.61
N GLN A 429 -127.13 37.02 33.70
CA GLN A 429 -128.12 36.62 34.71
C GLN A 429 -128.79 37.83 35.36
N THR A 430 -128.02 38.88 35.70
CA THR A 430 -128.58 40.12 36.24
C THR A 430 -129.46 40.83 35.22
N GLU A 431 -129.07 40.85 33.94
CA GLU A 431 -129.83 41.47 32.85
C GLU A 431 -131.13 40.71 32.55
N ILE A 432 -131.10 39.37 32.55
CA ILE A 432 -132.29 38.54 32.44
C ILE A 432 -133.21 38.77 33.64
N SER A 433 -132.68 38.82 34.86
CA SER A 433 -133.48 39.05 36.08
C SER A 433 -134.11 40.44 36.08
N THR A 434 -133.39 41.49 35.69
CA THR A 434 -133.94 42.84 35.58
C THR A 434 -134.96 42.93 34.45
N SER A 435 -134.69 42.32 33.29
CA SER A 435 -135.62 42.28 32.16
C SER A 435 -136.91 41.51 32.50
N THR A 436 -136.80 40.35 33.15
CA THR A 436 -137.95 39.56 33.58
C THR A 436 -138.73 40.24 34.71
N MET A 437 -138.05 40.86 35.68
CA MET A 437 -138.70 41.67 36.71
C MET A 437 -139.39 42.89 36.13
N GLN A 438 -138.78 43.59 35.17
CA GLN A 438 -139.41 44.69 34.45
C GLN A 438 -140.65 44.20 33.69
N SER A 439 -140.53 43.13 32.90
CA SER A 439 -141.65 42.54 32.15
C SER A 439 -142.79 42.07 33.05
N LEU A 440 -142.48 41.42 34.17
CA LEU A 440 -143.46 41.01 35.18
C LEU A 440 -144.15 42.23 35.77
N ASN A 441 -143.40 43.29 36.13
CA ASN A 441 -143.96 44.50 36.69
C ASN A 441 -144.88 45.21 35.68
N THR A 442 -144.49 45.29 34.40
CA THR A 442 -145.34 45.81 33.32
C THR A 442 -146.60 44.97 33.16
N ARG A 443 -146.49 43.64 33.21
CA ARG A 443 -147.65 42.74 33.14
C ARG A 443 -148.58 42.90 34.33
N VAL A 444 -148.03 43.01 35.55
CA VAL A 444 -148.80 43.23 36.79
C VAL A 444 -149.52 44.57 36.73
N THR A 445 -148.83 45.65 36.34
CA THR A 445 -149.48 46.97 36.17
C THR A 445 -150.56 46.95 35.10
N GLU A 446 -150.34 46.27 33.98
CA GLU A 446 -151.36 46.13 32.93
C GLU A 446 -152.56 45.31 33.41
N THR A 447 -152.36 44.18 34.10
CA THR A 447 -153.48 43.42 34.69
C THR A 447 -154.22 44.20 35.77
N LEU A 448 -153.52 44.99 36.59
CA LEU A 448 -154.16 45.86 37.58
C LEU A 448 -154.95 46.99 36.92
N ARG A 449 -154.46 47.53 35.79
CA ARG A 449 -155.19 48.52 34.98
C ARG A 449 -156.48 47.93 34.40
N VAL A 450 -156.38 46.75 33.78
CA VAL A 450 -157.54 46.02 33.21
C VAL A 450 -158.54 45.62 34.31
N PHE A 451 -158.06 45.24 35.49
CA PHE A 451 -158.93 44.94 36.64
C PHE A 451 -159.64 46.19 37.18
N ALA A 452 -158.95 47.33 37.23
CA ALA A 452 -159.56 48.60 37.63
C ALA A 452 -160.65 49.04 36.63
N GLU A 453 -160.40 48.91 35.32
CA GLU A 453 -161.41 49.19 34.27
C GLU A 453 -162.63 48.26 34.38
N SER A 454 -162.42 46.97 34.65
CA SER A 454 -163.51 45.99 34.87
C SER A 454 -164.31 46.25 36.14
N MET A 455 -163.68 46.72 37.22
CA MET A 455 -164.38 47.07 38.46
C MET A 455 -165.25 48.32 38.29
N GLN A 456 -164.80 49.25 37.46
CA GLN A 456 -165.56 50.45 37.10
C GLN A 456 -166.79 50.11 36.24
N GLU A 457 -166.68 49.13 35.33
CA GLU A 457 -167.84 48.59 34.59
C GLU A 457 -168.84 47.88 35.51
N LEU A 458 -168.38 47.14 36.54
CA LEU A 458 -169.23 46.46 37.50
C LEU A 458 -170.02 47.43 38.42
N GLU A 459 -169.43 48.57 38.78
CA GLU A 459 -170.14 49.64 39.48
C GLU A 459 -171.22 50.29 38.60
N GLN A 460 -170.96 50.49 37.30
CA GLN A 460 -171.97 51.01 36.38
C GLN A 460 -173.12 50.02 36.15
N GLU A 461 -172.83 48.71 36.04
CA GLU A 461 -173.85 47.69 35.76
C GLU A 461 -174.75 47.39 36.98
N SER A 462 -174.23 47.51 38.20
CA SER A 462 -174.97 47.25 39.44
C SER A 462 -175.93 48.38 39.84
N ILE A 463 -175.59 49.64 39.53
CA ILE A 463 -176.47 50.79 39.76
C ILE A 463 -177.69 50.77 38.80
N GLU A 464 -177.50 50.37 37.54
CA GLU A 464 -178.59 50.24 36.56
C GLU A 464 -179.54 49.07 36.86
N ARG A 465 -179.03 47.95 37.38
CA ARG A 465 -179.88 46.82 37.84
C ARG A 465 -180.73 47.15 39.07
N LEU A 466 -180.22 47.93 40.02
CA LEU A 466 -181.01 48.37 41.19
C LEU A 466 -182.13 49.36 40.80
N ARG A 467 -181.88 50.20 39.80
CA ARG A 467 -182.87 51.18 39.30
C ARG A 467 -184.04 50.53 38.58
N THR A 468 -183.77 49.51 37.77
CA THR A 468 -184.79 48.77 37.01
C THR A 468 -185.65 47.85 37.90
N THR A 469 -185.05 47.26 38.94
CA THR A 469 -185.77 46.33 39.83
C THR A 469 -186.76 47.05 40.76
N LEU A 470 -186.41 48.23 41.30
CA LEU A 470 -187.29 49.01 42.19
C LEU A 470 -188.52 49.58 41.45
N ALA A 471 -188.37 49.96 40.19
CA ALA A 471 -189.46 50.49 39.36
C ALA A 471 -190.51 49.42 38.98
N SER A 472 -190.09 48.15 38.89
CA SER A 472 -190.99 47.02 38.60
C SER A 472 -191.80 46.56 39.82
N GLY A 473 -191.23 46.67 41.03
CA GLY A 473 -191.86 46.24 42.29
C GLY A 473 -193.03 47.12 42.74
N LEU A 474 -192.96 48.45 42.53
CA LEU A 474 -194.02 49.38 42.91
C LEU A 474 -195.24 49.34 41.95
N ASN A 475 -195.04 49.01 40.67
CA ASN A 475 -196.13 48.81 39.71
C ASN A 475 -196.86 47.47 39.88
N SER A 476 -196.25 46.49 40.56
CA SER A 476 -196.86 45.20 40.90
C SER A 476 -197.90 45.32 42.03
N VAL A 477 -197.68 46.24 42.98
CA VAL A 477 -198.56 46.41 44.15
C VAL A 477 -199.80 47.27 43.85
N ILE A 478 -199.72 48.19 42.88
CA ILE A 478 -200.85 49.05 42.47
C ILE A 478 -201.79 48.33 41.47
N ARG A 479 -201.31 47.31 40.75
CA ARG A 479 -202.15 46.47 39.86
C ARG A 479 -202.94 45.39 40.62
N ASN A 480 -202.62 45.14 41.89
CA ASN A 480 -203.36 44.23 42.77
C ASN A 480 -204.54 44.91 43.52
N LEU A 481 -204.99 46.07 43.06
CA LEU A 481 -206.08 46.86 43.67
C LEU A 481 -207.50 46.46 43.20
N GLY A 482 -207.69 45.66 42.15
CA GLY A 482 -208.94 45.77 41.37
C GLY A 482 -209.92 44.60 41.36
N GLU A 483 -209.49 43.35 41.53
CA GLU A 483 -210.27 42.21 41.00
C GLU A 483 -210.35 40.98 41.94
N GLN A 484 -210.75 41.22 43.20
CA GLN A 484 -211.32 40.17 44.07
C GLN A 484 -212.74 40.53 44.56
N LEU A 485 -213.48 41.28 43.74
CA LEU A 485 -214.92 41.52 43.86
C LEU A 485 -215.62 41.26 42.51
N VAL A 486 -215.32 40.13 41.86
CA VAL A 486 -216.26 39.20 41.20
C VAL A 486 -215.56 37.83 41.13
N GLY A 487 -215.92 36.90 42.03
CA GLY A 487 -215.71 35.46 41.84
C GLY A 487 -216.75 34.90 40.85
N GLN A 488 -216.69 33.68 40.32
CA GLN A 488 -216.13 32.45 40.87
C GLN A 488 -216.23 31.32 39.80
N HIS A 489 -215.31 30.35 39.85
CA HIS A 489 -215.40 28.95 39.37
C HIS A 489 -215.36 28.52 37.86
N ARG A 490 -214.21 27.87 37.52
CA ARG A 490 -214.01 26.48 36.98
C ARG A 490 -213.89 26.18 35.45
N THR A 491 -212.62 25.91 35.01
CA THR A 491 -212.04 24.91 34.01
C THR A 491 -212.43 24.91 32.51
N PRO A 492 -211.67 24.32 31.54
CA PRO A 492 -210.28 23.76 31.47
C PRO A 492 -209.42 24.26 30.24
N GLU A 493 -208.23 23.64 29.97
CA GLU A 493 -207.64 23.22 28.65
C GLU A 493 -206.15 23.54 28.28
N LYS A 494 -205.47 22.47 27.80
CA LYS A 494 -204.34 22.21 26.85
C LYS A 494 -203.15 23.15 26.55
N ARG A 495 -202.08 22.50 26.05
CA ARG A 495 -200.63 22.80 26.10
C ARG A 495 -199.97 22.49 24.73
N TRP A 496 -198.76 23.03 24.47
CA TRP A 496 -197.79 22.92 23.31
C TRP A 496 -197.59 24.27 22.58
N PRO A 497 -196.53 24.52 21.75
CA PRO A 497 -195.09 24.11 21.81
C PRO A 497 -194.03 25.14 21.23
N ALA A 498 -192.75 24.69 21.20
CA ALA A 498 -191.61 24.97 20.26
C ALA A 498 -191.08 26.44 20.13
N ALA A 499 -189.86 26.77 19.67
CA ALA A 499 -188.76 26.07 18.98
C ALA A 499 -187.43 26.86 19.19
N ASP A 500 -186.31 26.15 18.93
CA ASP A 500 -184.90 26.52 18.71
C ASP A 500 -184.08 27.30 19.75
#